data_AF-A0A0E3WTN0-F1
#
_entry.id   AF-A0A0E3WTN0-F1
#
_cell.length_a   1.000
_cell.length_b   1.000
_cell.length_c   1.000
_cell.angle_alpha   90.00
_cell.angle_beta   90.00
_cell.angle_gamma   90.00
#
_symmetry.space_group_name_H-M   'P 1'
#
loop_
_entity.id
_entity.type
_entity.pdbx_description
1 polymer ?
#
loop_
_entity_poly.entity_id
_entity_poly.type
_entity_poly.pdbx_seq_one_letter_code
_entity_poly.pdbx_strand_id
1 'polypeptide(L)'
;MFMQDREWKDLANDAEKLYTGTEKEGIGKFLYRLRSEVPYAQLSSQLVAIFYHSEVWEWNEQKKGMKFLLIPGNWQEKTVHYYRNSLVLEDESHFLAGFSENSLQKGKGQAREELQETLQEEPVQKIEQTKLSAFLR
;
A
#
# COMPACT_ATOMS: atom_id res chain seq x y z
N MET A 1 -20.27 4.98 -5.36
CA MET A 1 -19.02 4.43 -4.76
C MET A 1 -18.04 4.20 -5.91
N PHE A 2 -16.75 4.55 -5.78
CA PHE A 2 -15.80 4.64 -6.91
C PHE A 2 -15.65 3.36 -7.76
N MET A 3 -15.78 2.18 -7.15
CA MET A 3 -15.66 0.88 -7.83
C MET A 3 -17.01 0.27 -8.27
N GLN A 4 -18.15 0.92 -7.99
CA GLN A 4 -19.49 0.34 -8.22
C GLN A 4 -19.86 0.19 -9.69
N ASP A 5 -19.24 0.96 -10.58
CA ASP A 5 -19.43 0.85 -12.02
C ASP A 5 -18.87 -0.45 -12.62
N ARG A 6 -18.09 -1.21 -11.82
CA ARG A 6 -17.45 -2.47 -12.24
C ARG A 6 -16.64 -2.30 -13.52
N GLU A 7 -15.97 -1.17 -13.63
CA GLU A 7 -14.98 -0.95 -14.67
C GLU A 7 -13.57 -1.22 -14.14
N TRP A 8 -12.66 -1.48 -15.06
CA TRP A 8 -11.22 -1.55 -14.75
C TRP A 8 -10.71 -0.17 -14.35
N LYS A 9 -10.24 -0.03 -13.11
CA LYS A 9 -9.64 1.22 -12.60
C LYS A 9 -8.14 1.06 -12.45
N ASP A 10 -7.40 2.09 -12.87
CA ASP A 10 -5.96 2.15 -12.68
C ASP A 10 -5.59 2.29 -11.19
N LEU A 11 -4.40 1.80 -10.82
CA LEU A 11 -3.87 2.03 -9.48
C LEU A 11 -3.61 3.53 -9.19
N ALA A 12 -2.99 4.24 -10.14
CA ALA A 12 -2.77 5.70 -10.12
C ALA A 12 -2.30 6.29 -8.77
N ASN A 13 -1.10 5.93 -8.32
CA ASN A 13 -0.56 6.30 -7.00
C ASN A 13 0.88 6.85 -7.05
N ASP A 14 1.29 7.41 -8.18
CA ASP A 14 2.59 8.05 -8.36
C ASP A 14 2.64 9.36 -7.57
N ALA A 15 3.52 9.41 -6.58
CA ALA A 15 3.68 10.54 -5.67
C ALA A 15 3.97 11.86 -6.39
N GLU A 16 4.86 11.85 -7.38
CA GLU A 16 5.28 13.05 -8.12
C GLU A 16 4.11 13.57 -8.97
N LYS A 17 3.39 12.67 -9.63
CA LYS A 17 2.24 13.04 -10.45
C LYS A 17 1.07 13.54 -9.62
N LEU A 18 0.91 13.05 -8.39
CA LEU A 18 -0.09 13.55 -7.46
C LEU A 18 0.24 14.97 -7.00
N TYR A 19 1.49 15.23 -6.62
CA TYR A 19 1.93 16.59 -6.25
C TYR A 19 1.78 17.59 -7.40
N THR A 20 2.11 17.18 -8.63
CA THR A 20 2.01 18.04 -9.82
C THR A 20 0.59 18.09 -10.41
N GLY A 21 -0.36 17.32 -9.87
CA GLY A 21 -1.74 17.25 -10.36
C GLY A 21 -1.91 16.54 -11.71
N THR A 22 -0.87 15.87 -12.21
CA THR A 22 -0.83 15.20 -13.53
C THR A 22 -1.17 13.71 -13.47
N GLU A 23 -1.44 13.17 -12.27
CA GLU A 23 -1.78 11.75 -12.11
C GLU A 23 -3.11 11.43 -12.81
N LYS A 24 -3.18 10.26 -13.44
CA LYS A 24 -4.38 9.76 -14.11
C LYS A 24 -5.47 9.40 -13.11
N GLU A 25 -6.70 9.26 -13.58
CA GLU A 25 -7.80 8.77 -12.74
C GLU A 25 -7.54 7.32 -12.31
N GLY A 26 -7.84 7.01 -11.05
CA GLY A 26 -7.61 5.68 -10.48
C GLY A 26 -7.72 5.66 -8.96
N ILE A 27 -7.45 4.50 -8.37
CA ILE A 27 -7.69 4.22 -6.94
C ILE A 27 -6.86 5.15 -6.04
N GLY A 28 -5.56 5.30 -6.31
CA GLY A 28 -4.67 6.15 -5.53
C GLY A 28 -5.05 7.62 -5.60
N LYS A 29 -5.33 8.17 -6.79
CA LYS A 29 -5.84 9.53 -6.97
C LYS A 29 -7.20 9.74 -6.29
N PHE A 30 -8.08 8.73 -6.32
CA PHE A 30 -9.33 8.76 -5.57
C PHE A 30 -9.08 8.86 -4.06
N LEU A 31 -8.19 8.05 -3.49
CA LEU A 31 -7.82 8.14 -2.06
C LEU A 31 -7.18 9.48 -1.73
N TYR A 32 -6.32 10.01 -2.61
CA TYR A 32 -5.72 11.34 -2.46
C TYR A 32 -6.77 12.45 -2.41
N ARG A 33 -7.86 12.37 -3.19
CA ARG A 33 -8.95 13.34 -3.11
C ARG A 33 -9.73 13.28 -1.80
N LEU A 34 -9.81 12.11 -1.17
CA LEU A 34 -10.45 11.97 0.14
C LEU A 34 -9.57 12.58 1.24
N ARG A 35 -8.25 12.43 1.11
CA ARG A 35 -7.27 13.01 2.01
C ARG A 35 -6.00 13.33 1.22
N SER A 36 -5.73 14.61 1.02
CA SER A 36 -4.67 15.14 0.14
C SER A 36 -3.26 14.96 0.70
N GLU A 37 -2.93 13.73 1.10
CA GLU A 37 -1.65 13.30 1.62
C GLU A 37 -1.14 12.18 0.73
N VAL A 38 0.07 12.35 0.18
CA VAL A 38 0.68 11.34 -0.69
C VAL A 38 0.81 9.96 -0.05
N PRO A 39 1.15 9.82 1.26
CA PRO A 39 1.12 8.52 1.92
C PRO A 39 -0.23 7.81 1.80
N TYR A 40 -1.35 8.54 1.87
CA TYR A 40 -2.70 7.97 1.72
C TYR A 40 -2.95 7.41 0.33
N ALA A 41 -2.45 8.09 -0.71
CA ALA A 41 -2.53 7.58 -2.07
C ALA A 41 -1.65 6.34 -2.26
N GLN A 42 -0.46 6.31 -1.63
CA GLN A 42 0.45 5.17 -1.70
C GLN A 42 -0.09 3.93 -0.99
N LEU A 43 -0.90 4.09 0.07
CA LEU A 43 -1.64 3.00 0.72
C LEU A 43 -2.60 2.27 -0.22
N SER A 44 -2.94 2.84 -1.39
CA SER A 44 -3.70 2.12 -2.42
C SER A 44 -3.02 0.81 -2.82
N SER A 45 -1.68 0.74 -2.76
CA SER A 45 -0.91 -0.47 -3.06
C SER A 45 -1.21 -1.61 -2.08
N GLN A 46 -1.34 -1.27 -0.79
CA GLN A 46 -1.65 -2.25 0.24
C GLN A 46 -3.12 -2.64 0.16
N LEU A 47 -3.99 -1.65 -0.09
CA LEU A 47 -5.42 -1.88 -0.27
C LEU A 47 -5.69 -2.85 -1.42
N VAL A 48 -5.09 -2.63 -2.60
CA VAL A 48 -5.30 -3.53 -3.76
C VAL A 48 -4.79 -4.94 -3.46
N ALA A 49 -3.68 -5.09 -2.73
CA ALA A 49 -3.17 -6.42 -2.36
C ALA A 49 -4.15 -7.16 -1.44
N ILE A 50 -4.68 -6.50 -0.41
CA ILE A 50 -5.69 -7.09 0.49
C ILE A 50 -6.95 -7.47 -0.30
N PHE A 51 -7.43 -6.58 -1.16
CA PHE A 51 -8.67 -6.80 -1.90
C PHE A 51 -8.53 -7.86 -3.00
N TYR A 52 -7.33 -7.98 -3.58
CA TYR A 52 -7.00 -9.08 -4.50
C TYR A 52 -6.98 -10.42 -3.77
N HIS A 53 -6.21 -10.54 -2.69
CA HIS A 53 -6.08 -11.80 -1.93
C HIS A 53 -7.37 -12.22 -1.22
N SER A 54 -8.26 -11.27 -0.95
CA SER A 54 -9.62 -11.56 -0.46
C SER A 54 -10.64 -11.81 -1.57
N GLU A 55 -10.23 -11.91 -2.84
CA GLU A 55 -11.10 -12.15 -3.99
C GLU A 55 -12.21 -11.09 -4.16
N VAL A 56 -11.99 -9.88 -3.63
CA VAL A 56 -12.89 -8.74 -3.80
C VAL A 56 -12.62 -8.06 -5.13
N TRP A 57 -11.33 -7.90 -5.47
CA TRP A 57 -10.89 -7.30 -6.72
C TRP A 57 -10.13 -8.30 -7.58
N GLU A 58 -10.36 -8.24 -8.88
CA GLU A 58 -9.56 -8.91 -9.90
C GLU A 58 -8.41 -8.00 -10.35
N TRP A 59 -7.25 -8.58 -10.67
CA TRP A 59 -6.10 -7.85 -11.21
C TRP A 59 -5.88 -8.23 -12.67
N ASN A 60 -5.53 -7.25 -13.51
CA ASN A 60 -5.25 -7.49 -14.93
C ASN A 60 -3.92 -8.22 -15.23
N GLU A 61 -3.24 -8.78 -14.22
CA GLU A 61 -1.96 -9.51 -14.33
C GLU A 61 -0.77 -8.72 -14.93
N GLN A 62 -0.91 -7.40 -15.07
CA GLN A 62 0.14 -6.55 -15.64
C GLN A 62 0.93 -5.80 -14.57
N LYS A 63 2.25 -6.03 -14.52
CA LYS A 63 3.14 -5.29 -13.58
C LYS A 63 3.25 -3.79 -13.87
N LYS A 64 3.11 -3.38 -15.14
CA LYS A 64 3.09 -1.98 -15.56
C LYS A 64 1.70 -1.68 -16.12
N GLY A 65 1.06 -0.62 -15.62
CA GLY A 65 -0.34 -0.35 -15.96
C GLY A 65 -1.31 -1.27 -15.23
N MET A 66 -1.04 -1.54 -13.94
CA MET A 66 -1.93 -2.33 -13.09
C MET A 66 -3.32 -1.72 -13.06
N LYS A 67 -4.33 -2.57 -13.27
CA LYS A 67 -5.74 -2.24 -13.17
C LYS A 67 -6.46 -3.26 -12.32
N PHE A 68 -7.52 -2.81 -11.68
CA PHE A 68 -8.33 -3.60 -10.77
C PHE A 68 -9.81 -3.48 -11.12
N LEU A 69 -10.53 -4.59 -10.95
CA LEU A 69 -11.95 -4.69 -11.25
C LEU A 69 -12.70 -5.24 -10.03
N LEU A 70 -13.85 -4.65 -9.70
CA LEU A 70 -14.69 -5.16 -8.62
C LEU A 70 -15.42 -6.45 -9.03
N ILE A 71 -15.16 -7.53 -8.30
CA ILE A 71 -15.85 -8.81 -8.47
C ILE A 71 -17.22 -8.75 -7.77
N PRO A 72 -18.30 -9.30 -8.37
CA PRO A 72 -19.59 -9.38 -7.70
C PRO A 72 -19.53 -10.14 -6.36
N GLY A 73 -20.26 -9.66 -5.35
CA GLY A 73 -20.38 -10.33 -4.05
C GLY A 73 -20.30 -9.38 -2.87
N ASN A 74 -20.38 -9.93 -1.66
CA ASN A 74 -20.22 -9.17 -0.43
C ASN A 74 -18.72 -9.04 -0.12
N TRP A 75 -18.17 -7.85 -0.36
CA TRP A 75 -16.76 -7.57 -0.09
C TRP A 75 -16.40 -7.72 1.39
N GLN A 76 -17.32 -7.40 2.30
CA GLN A 76 -17.06 -7.48 3.74
C GLN A 76 -16.85 -8.93 4.18
N GLU A 77 -17.75 -9.83 3.76
CA GLU A 77 -17.64 -11.27 4.06
C GLU A 77 -16.34 -11.85 3.50
N LYS A 78 -16.02 -11.52 2.25
CA LYS A 78 -14.78 -11.94 1.57
C LYS A 78 -13.52 -11.49 2.29
N THR A 79 -13.43 -10.21 2.66
CA THR A 79 -12.28 -9.67 3.40
C THR A 79 -12.18 -10.24 4.81
N VAL A 80 -13.31 -10.41 5.53
CA VAL A 80 -13.32 -11.04 6.86
C VAL A 80 -12.85 -12.49 6.79
N HIS A 81 -13.33 -13.25 5.79
CA HIS A 81 -12.93 -14.64 5.57
C HIS A 81 -11.43 -14.76 5.28
N TYR A 82 -10.87 -13.87 4.45
CA TYR A 82 -9.43 -13.80 4.18
C TYR A 82 -8.62 -13.69 5.48
N TYR A 83 -8.89 -12.68 6.30
CA TYR A 83 -8.16 -12.51 7.57
C TYR A 83 -8.38 -13.66 8.55
N ARG A 84 -9.59 -14.22 8.62
CA ARG A 84 -9.88 -15.36 9.50
C ARG A 84 -9.02 -16.56 9.14
N ASN A 85 -8.86 -16.84 7.85
CA ASN A 85 -8.07 -17.98 7.38
C ASN A 85 -6.57 -17.72 7.53
N SER A 86 -6.11 -16.48 7.34
CA SER A 86 -4.72 -16.11 7.61
C SER A 86 -4.33 -16.36 9.07
N LEU A 87 -5.23 -16.07 10.02
CA LEU A 87 -4.98 -16.32 11.45
C LEU A 87 -4.93 -17.80 11.81
N VAL A 88 -5.73 -18.65 11.13
CA VAL A 88 -5.72 -20.11 11.34
C VAL A 88 -4.44 -20.74 10.77
N LEU A 89 -3.87 -20.16 9.71
CA LEU A 89 -2.59 -20.59 9.14
C LEU A 89 -1.37 -20.22 10.01
N GLU A 90 -1.46 -19.14 10.79
CA GLU A 90 -0.40 -18.70 11.70
C GLU A 90 -0.23 -19.61 12.94
N ASP A 91 -1.26 -20.37 13.34
CA ASP A 91 -1.20 -21.33 14.46
C ASP A 91 -0.47 -22.64 14.08
N GLU A 92 -0.40 -22.96 12.78
CA GLU A 92 0.28 -24.16 12.25
C GLU A 92 1.59 -23.83 11.49
N SER A 93 1.97 -22.55 11.36
CA SER A 93 3.24 -22.20 10.72
C SER A 93 3.76 -20.80 11.07
N HIS A 94 4.82 -20.77 11.89
CA HIS A 94 6.08 -19.98 11.83
C HIS A 94 6.27 -18.81 10.82
N PHE A 95 5.25 -18.05 10.40
CA PHE A 95 5.35 -17.14 9.26
C PHE A 95 5.74 -15.68 9.59
N LEU A 96 5.78 -15.28 10.86
CA LEU A 96 6.15 -13.91 11.26
C LEU A 96 7.65 -13.68 11.50
N ALA A 97 8.50 -14.71 11.40
CA ALA A 97 9.95 -14.56 11.59
C ALA A 97 10.61 -13.67 10.51
N GLY A 98 10.02 -13.57 9.31
CA GLY A 98 10.61 -12.80 8.20
C GLY A 98 10.40 -11.28 8.24
N PHE A 99 9.46 -10.77 9.04
CA PHE A 99 9.18 -9.33 9.13
C PHE A 99 9.96 -8.64 10.26
N SER A 100 10.40 -9.37 11.28
CA SER A 100 11.08 -8.79 12.45
C SER A 100 12.62 -8.81 12.38
N GLU A 101 13.23 -9.68 11.56
CA GLU A 101 14.70 -9.79 11.54
C GLU A 101 15.42 -8.69 10.75
N ASN A 102 14.73 -7.97 9.86
CA ASN A 102 15.34 -6.90 9.07
C ASN A 102 15.32 -5.52 9.73
N SER A 103 14.62 -5.34 10.86
CA SER A 103 14.58 -4.07 11.58
C SER A 103 15.53 -3.99 12.78
N LEU A 104 16.33 -5.03 13.05
CA LEU A 104 17.14 -5.08 14.28
C LEU A 104 18.51 -5.76 14.09
N GLN A 105 19.31 -5.27 13.16
CA GLN A 105 20.78 -5.39 13.24
C GLN A 105 21.50 -4.05 12.97
N LYS A 106 21.67 -3.30 14.06
CA LYS A 106 22.98 -2.85 14.57
C LYS A 106 23.82 -1.90 13.68
N GLY A 107 23.53 -0.60 13.80
CA GLY A 107 24.56 0.43 13.90
C GLY A 107 24.58 0.98 15.33
N LYS A 108 25.49 0.51 16.19
CA LYS A 108 25.79 1.18 17.47
C LYS A 108 26.81 2.29 17.19
N GLY A 109 26.46 3.52 17.50
CA GLY A 109 27.36 4.67 17.55
C GLY A 109 26.66 5.81 18.28
N GLN A 110 27.33 6.36 19.30
CA GLN A 110 26.92 7.50 20.13
C GLN A 110 26.47 8.70 19.25
N ALA A 111 25.54 9.58 19.61
CA ALA A 111 25.38 10.26 20.88
C ALA A 111 23.92 10.71 21.07
N ARG A 112 23.45 10.58 22.31
CA ARG A 112 22.20 11.16 22.81
C ARG A 112 22.61 12.32 23.70
N GLU A 113 22.95 13.44 23.09
CA GLU A 113 23.11 14.78 23.69
C GLU A 113 23.23 15.74 22.50
N GLU A 114 22.63 16.93 22.59
CA GLU A 114 22.42 17.93 21.51
C GLU A 114 21.13 17.76 20.68
N LEU A 115 19.97 17.86 21.36
CA LEU A 115 18.65 18.02 20.74
C LEU A 115 18.06 19.44 20.96
N GLN A 116 18.91 20.45 21.19
CA GLN A 116 18.53 21.85 21.34
C GLN A 116 19.55 22.79 20.70
N GLU A 117 19.73 22.69 19.38
CA GLU A 117 20.26 23.75 18.50
C GLU A 117 20.41 23.08 17.13
N THR A 118 19.44 23.15 16.22
CA THR A 118 19.33 24.28 15.30
C THR A 118 18.18 23.98 14.34
N LEU A 119 17.20 24.90 14.27
CA LEU A 119 16.28 25.02 13.16
C LEU A 119 17.06 25.49 11.93
N GLN A 120 17.32 24.62 10.93
CA GLN A 120 17.65 25.03 9.55
C GLN A 120 17.12 24.01 8.53
N GLU A 121 16.81 24.52 7.33
CA GLU A 121 15.89 24.03 6.29
C GLU A 121 16.42 22.87 5.39
N GLU A 122 15.46 22.08 4.87
CA GLU A 122 15.48 21.15 3.68
C GLU A 122 16.41 19.89 3.67
N PRO A 123 16.15 18.82 2.85
CA PRO A 123 15.13 18.62 1.80
C PRO A 123 14.22 17.36 1.96
N VAL A 124 13.13 17.33 1.19
CA VAL A 124 12.13 16.24 1.11
C VAL A 124 12.79 14.88 0.87
N GLN A 125 12.68 13.99 1.86
CA GLN A 125 13.17 12.62 1.77
C GLN A 125 12.34 11.82 0.75
N LYS A 126 13.05 11.25 -0.22
CA LYS A 126 12.55 10.38 -1.27
C LYS A 126 12.02 9.09 -0.64
N ILE A 127 10.71 8.98 -0.51
CA ILE A 127 10.05 7.73 -0.08
C ILE A 127 10.36 6.68 -1.15
N GLU A 128 11.14 5.66 -0.78
CA GLU A 128 11.42 4.54 -1.66
C GLU A 128 10.12 3.82 -2.01
N GLN A 129 9.82 3.77 -3.31
CA GLN A 129 8.69 3.03 -3.85
C GLN A 129 8.90 1.53 -3.62
N THR A 130 8.21 0.95 -2.65
CA THR A 130 8.13 -0.51 -2.54
C THR A 130 7.41 -1.05 -3.78
N LYS A 131 8.09 -1.86 -4.58
CA LYS A 131 7.52 -2.42 -5.83
C LYS A 131 6.38 -3.37 -5.49
N LEU A 132 5.17 -3.02 -5.93
CA LEU A 132 3.94 -3.80 -5.77
C LEU A 132 4.02 -5.27 -6.20
N SER A 133 4.91 -5.59 -7.15
CA SER A 133 5.17 -6.97 -7.56
C SER A 133 5.62 -7.88 -6.41
N ALA A 134 6.09 -7.32 -5.28
CA ALA A 134 6.42 -8.08 -4.09
C ALA A 134 5.20 -8.61 -3.34
N PHE A 135 4.01 -8.00 -3.51
CA PHE A 135 2.79 -8.31 -2.76
C PHE A 135 1.81 -9.23 -3.50
N LEU A 136 1.94 -9.37 -4.82
CA LEU A 136 1.02 -10.14 -5.69
C LEU A 136 1.67 -11.42 -6.24
N ARG A 137 2.37 -12.16 -5.38
CA ARG A 137 3.16 -13.34 -5.77
C ARG A 137 2.32 -14.56 -6.06
#